data_AF-A0AAJ2E6U4-F1
#
_entry.id   AF-A0AAJ2E6U4-F1
#
_cell.length_a   1.000
_cell.length_b   1.000
_cell.length_c   1.000
_cell.angle_alpha   90.00
_cell.angle_beta   90.00
_cell.angle_gamma   90.00
#
_symmetry.space_group_name_H-M   'P 1'
#
loop_
_entity.id
_entity.type
_entity.pdbx_description
1 polymer ?
#
loop_
_entity_poly.entity_id
_entity_poly.type
_entity_poly.pdbx_seq_one_letter_code
_entity_poly.pdbx_strand_id
1 'polypeptide(L)'
;MRITSDKFDRIPVRSYDVKGLLVEVPDNYDPVGRKYGKEWTGKFKRAWTDNPAWIFRDLLLNGRYGAGAWLRDSHVDRFALYAIAKYCDEKVPSSGGGTEPRFTCNCYITTRSHAFALLQQLASVFRGIAYWSAGSVLTSADMPCDPAYIYNPSNVVEGVFKYTGSALKSRYTAVMVTWCDPNNGFQRAVESVEDLDGIALYGYNTAEITAFGCTSRSQAQRAGHWLLETSRLETDTVTFGVGLDGALALPGQVIEIADPLRSQRSIGGRIK
;
A
#
# COMPACT_ATOMS: atom_id res chain seq x y z
N MET A 1 22.58 -21.93 25.98
CA MET A 1 24.03 -21.69 26.20
C MET A 1 24.17 -20.54 27.21
N ARG A 2 24.68 -20.78 28.43
CA ARG A 2 24.91 -19.71 29.42
C ARG A 2 26.27 -19.06 29.10
N ILE A 3 26.25 -17.79 28.69
CA ILE A 3 27.45 -17.01 28.39
C ILE A 3 27.57 -15.94 29.47
N THR A 4 28.55 -16.09 30.36
CA THR A 4 28.86 -15.15 31.45
C THR A 4 29.73 -14.00 30.95
N SER A 5 29.44 -12.78 31.41
CA SER A 5 30.11 -11.53 30.98
C SER A 5 31.60 -11.47 31.31
N ASP A 6 32.07 -12.30 32.24
CA ASP A 6 33.45 -12.28 32.77
C ASP A 6 34.50 -12.74 31.74
N LYS A 7 34.09 -13.17 30.54
CA LYS A 7 34.97 -13.64 29.46
C LYS A 7 35.18 -12.61 28.34
N PHE A 8 34.67 -11.39 28.47
CA PHE A 8 34.76 -10.36 27.42
C PHE A 8 35.22 -9.01 27.97
N ASP A 9 36.24 -8.41 27.35
CA ASP A 9 36.75 -7.06 27.67
C ASP A 9 35.75 -5.92 27.37
N ARG A 10 34.66 -6.23 26.62
CA ARG A 10 33.58 -5.31 26.31
C ARG A 10 32.24 -6.02 26.44
N ILE A 11 31.21 -5.28 26.84
CA ILE A 11 29.84 -5.78 26.88
C ILE A 11 29.48 -6.28 25.46
N PRO A 12 29.14 -7.57 25.28
CA PRO A 12 28.85 -8.11 23.96
C PRO A 12 27.58 -7.47 23.39
N VAL A 13 27.62 -7.08 22.12
CA VAL A 13 26.44 -6.61 21.40
C VAL A 13 25.51 -7.81 21.19
N ARG A 14 24.25 -7.66 21.60
CA ARG A 14 23.22 -8.70 21.44
C ARG A 14 22.12 -8.17 20.54
N SER A 15 21.73 -8.97 19.56
CA SER A 15 20.58 -8.72 18.69
C SER A 15 19.49 -9.73 19.04
N TYR A 16 18.25 -9.27 19.05
CA TYR A 16 17.08 -10.08 19.40
C TYR A 16 16.02 -9.93 18.31
N ASP A 17 15.46 -11.05 17.89
CA ASP A 17 14.20 -11.07 17.14
C ASP A 17 13.05 -11.14 18.14
N VAL A 18 12.18 -10.13 18.13
CA VAL A 18 11.13 -9.95 19.13
C VAL A 18 9.80 -9.66 18.46
N LYS A 19 8.75 -10.33 18.97
CA LYS A 19 7.38 -9.88 18.74
C LYS A 19 7.18 -8.59 19.52
N GLY A 20 7.07 -7.48 18.79
CA GLY A 20 6.97 -6.15 19.35
C GLY A 20 5.63 -5.89 20.04
N LEU A 21 4.92 -4.87 19.58
CA LEU A 21 3.73 -4.39 20.26
C LEU A 21 2.50 -5.28 20.03
N LEU A 22 1.64 -5.38 21.05
CA LEU A 22 0.26 -5.89 20.89
C LEU A 22 -0.68 -4.76 20.48
N VAL A 23 -1.31 -4.90 19.33
CA VAL A 23 -2.25 -3.92 18.75
C VAL A 23 -3.68 -4.46 18.80
N GLU A 24 -4.66 -3.60 18.54
CA GLU A 24 -6.05 -4.00 18.38
C GLU A 24 -6.29 -4.60 16.98
N VAL A 25 -6.66 -5.87 16.95
CA VAL A 25 -7.04 -6.61 15.74
C VAL A 25 -8.48 -7.12 15.85
N PRO A 26 -9.17 -7.44 14.74
CA PRO A 26 -10.51 -8.03 14.79
C PRO A 26 -10.56 -9.26 15.70
N ASP A 27 -11.63 -9.39 16.48
CA ASP A 27 -11.82 -10.52 17.39
C ASP A 27 -11.86 -11.87 16.64
N ASN A 28 -12.38 -11.86 15.42
CA ASN A 28 -12.44 -13.01 14.51
C ASN A 28 -11.14 -13.28 13.72
N TYR A 29 -10.10 -12.46 13.87
CA TYR A 29 -8.84 -12.62 13.14
C TYR A 29 -7.82 -13.42 13.95
N ASP A 30 -7.22 -14.44 13.33
CA ASP A 30 -6.02 -15.12 13.83
C ASP A 30 -4.78 -14.52 13.14
N PRO A 31 -3.98 -13.71 13.86
CA PRO A 31 -2.82 -13.04 13.27
C PRO A 31 -1.64 -13.97 12.97
N VAL A 32 -1.55 -15.14 13.61
CA VAL A 32 -0.46 -16.09 13.35
C VAL A 32 -0.83 -16.95 12.14
N GLY A 33 -2.06 -17.45 12.10
CA GLY A 33 -2.57 -18.22 10.96
C GLY A 33 -2.94 -17.37 9.75
N ARG A 34 -3.07 -16.03 9.92
CA ARG A 34 -3.59 -15.06 8.95
C ARG A 34 -4.95 -15.48 8.39
N LYS A 35 -5.82 -15.93 9.28
CA LYS A 35 -7.17 -16.41 8.95
C LYS A 35 -8.21 -15.54 9.58
N TYR A 36 -9.27 -15.30 8.83
CA TYR A 36 -10.46 -14.60 9.30
C TYR A 36 -11.53 -15.66 9.56
N GLY A 37 -12.14 -15.59 10.74
CA GLY A 37 -13.26 -16.44 11.13
C GLY A 37 -14.54 -16.07 10.37
N LYS A 38 -15.69 -16.33 11.01
CA LYS A 38 -17.01 -15.93 10.51
C LYS A 38 -17.14 -14.40 10.39
N GLU A 39 -18.33 -13.92 10.05
CA GLU A 39 -18.65 -12.50 9.97
C GLU A 39 -18.13 -11.69 11.16
N TRP A 40 -17.54 -10.54 10.86
CA TRP A 40 -16.96 -9.66 11.85
C TRP A 40 -17.99 -8.63 12.30
N THR A 41 -18.14 -8.46 13.62
CA THR A 41 -19.14 -7.55 14.20
C THR A 41 -18.58 -6.16 14.53
N GLY A 42 -17.31 -5.89 14.20
CA GLY A 42 -16.64 -4.64 14.53
C GLY A 42 -15.93 -4.64 15.90
N LYS A 43 -15.87 -5.78 16.59
CA LYS A 43 -15.19 -5.93 17.88
C LYS A 43 -13.70 -6.22 17.71
N PHE A 44 -12.89 -5.76 18.64
CA PHE A 44 -11.44 -5.93 18.63
C PHE A 44 -10.94 -6.72 19.83
N LYS A 45 -9.80 -7.39 19.65
CA LYS A 45 -8.98 -8.03 20.69
C LYS A 45 -7.54 -7.56 20.57
N ARG A 46 -6.77 -7.65 21.64
CA ARG A 46 -5.33 -7.34 21.59
C ARG A 46 -4.53 -8.56 21.16
N ALA A 47 -3.73 -8.42 20.11
CA ALA A 47 -2.80 -9.45 19.66
C ALA A 47 -1.61 -8.83 18.92
N TRP A 48 -0.54 -9.61 18.77
CA TRP A 48 0.56 -9.27 17.88
C TRP A 48 0.17 -9.58 16.44
N THR A 49 0.55 -8.74 15.48
CA THR A 49 0.34 -8.94 14.03
C THR A 49 1.45 -8.26 13.24
N ASP A 50 1.73 -8.78 12.05
CA ASP A 50 2.58 -8.18 11.02
C ASP A 50 1.77 -7.64 9.82
N ASN A 51 0.44 -7.62 9.94
CA ASN A 51 -0.45 -7.08 8.90
C ASN A 51 -0.41 -5.54 8.94
N PRO A 52 -0.03 -4.88 7.83
CA PRO A 52 0.18 -3.43 7.80
C PRO A 52 -1.10 -2.62 8.04
N ALA A 53 -2.29 -3.15 7.71
CA ALA A 53 -3.56 -2.44 7.90
C ALA A 53 -3.90 -2.26 9.39
N TRP A 54 -3.63 -3.28 10.21
CA TRP A 54 -3.86 -3.21 11.66
C TRP A 54 -2.80 -2.39 12.38
N ILE A 55 -1.55 -2.46 11.92
CA ILE A 55 -0.46 -1.58 12.39
C ILE A 55 -0.79 -0.11 12.08
N PHE A 56 -1.30 0.16 10.88
CA PHE A 56 -1.75 1.49 10.47
C PHE A 56 -2.90 2.00 11.36
N ARG A 57 -3.94 1.18 11.62
CA ARG A 57 -5.04 1.55 12.54
C ARG A 57 -4.54 1.87 13.94
N ASP A 58 -3.63 1.06 14.47
CA ASP A 58 -3.05 1.28 15.79
C ASP A 58 -2.32 2.62 15.87
N LEU A 59 -1.53 2.96 14.84
CA LEU A 59 -0.85 4.26 14.79
C LEU A 59 -1.83 5.44 14.67
N LEU A 60 -2.98 5.26 14.02
CA LEU A 60 -4.03 6.30 13.96
C LEU A 60 -4.65 6.56 15.34
N LEU A 61 -4.94 5.51 16.10
CA LEU A 61 -5.78 5.59 17.31
C LEU A 61 -4.98 5.65 18.60
N ASN A 62 -3.70 5.31 18.59
CA ASN A 62 -2.92 5.30 19.83
C ASN A 62 -2.57 6.71 20.30
N GLY A 63 -2.91 7.05 21.55
CA GLY A 63 -2.63 8.36 22.13
C GLY A 63 -1.19 8.59 22.58
N ARG A 64 -0.38 7.53 22.75
CA ARG A 64 1.00 7.62 23.27
C ARG A 64 2.04 7.86 22.18
N TYR A 65 1.93 7.15 21.07
CA TYR A 65 2.91 7.19 19.97
C TYR A 65 2.27 7.41 18.60
N GLY A 66 0.95 7.55 18.55
CA GLY A 66 0.17 7.73 17.33
C GLY A 66 -0.59 9.05 17.29
N ALA A 67 -1.63 9.09 16.46
CA ALA A 67 -2.49 10.26 16.27
C ALA A 67 -3.76 10.24 17.16
N GLY A 68 -3.83 9.36 18.17
CA GLY A 68 -5.01 9.16 19.01
C GLY A 68 -5.39 10.35 19.89
N ALA A 69 -4.53 11.35 20.05
CA ALA A 69 -4.89 12.62 20.68
C ALA A 69 -5.90 13.43 19.84
N TRP A 70 -5.91 13.21 18.52
CA TRP A 70 -6.76 13.93 17.56
C TRP A 70 -7.81 13.02 16.91
N LEU A 71 -7.51 11.73 16.79
CA LEU A 71 -8.37 10.74 16.15
C LEU A 71 -9.06 9.84 17.16
N ARG A 72 -10.29 9.47 16.85
CA ARG A 72 -11.12 8.52 17.61
C ARG A 72 -11.50 7.37 16.67
N ASP A 73 -11.93 6.25 17.23
CA ASP A 73 -12.36 5.09 16.42
C ASP A 73 -13.44 5.46 15.39
N SER A 74 -14.32 6.41 15.73
CA SER A 74 -15.36 6.93 14.84
C SER A 74 -14.84 7.65 13.59
N HIS A 75 -13.59 8.12 13.61
CA HIS A 75 -12.97 8.81 12.47
C HIS A 75 -12.28 7.82 11.51
N VAL A 76 -12.30 6.51 11.77
CA VAL A 76 -11.58 5.52 10.96
C VAL A 76 -12.59 4.55 10.35
N ASP A 77 -12.55 4.38 9.03
CA ASP A 77 -13.33 3.34 8.38
C ASP A 77 -12.70 1.96 8.62
N ARG A 78 -13.16 1.33 9.70
CA ARG A 78 -12.71 -0.01 10.10
C ARG A 78 -13.09 -1.10 9.10
N PHE A 79 -14.15 -0.92 8.31
CA PHE A 79 -14.59 -1.94 7.35
C PHE A 79 -13.77 -1.88 6.06
N ALA A 80 -13.44 -0.67 5.58
CA ALA A 80 -12.48 -0.50 4.50
C ALA A 80 -11.11 -1.09 4.87
N LEU A 81 -10.61 -0.78 6.08
CA LEU A 81 -9.36 -1.36 6.57
C LEU A 81 -9.43 -2.88 6.72
N TYR A 82 -10.58 -3.45 7.10
CA TYR A 82 -10.76 -4.89 7.18
C TYR A 82 -10.67 -5.57 5.81
N ALA A 83 -11.20 -4.95 4.75
CA ALA A 83 -11.05 -5.44 3.37
C ALA A 83 -9.58 -5.39 2.91
N ILE A 84 -8.89 -4.28 3.17
CA ILE A 84 -7.45 -4.13 2.88
C ILE A 84 -6.63 -5.16 3.66
N ALA A 85 -6.94 -5.38 4.94
CA ALA A 85 -6.25 -6.34 5.79
C ALA A 85 -6.36 -7.78 5.24
N LYS A 86 -7.56 -8.18 4.79
CA LYS A 86 -7.77 -9.47 4.12
C LYS A 86 -6.92 -9.59 2.86
N TYR A 87 -6.88 -8.54 2.03
CA TYR A 87 -6.06 -8.52 0.82
C TYR A 87 -4.57 -8.64 1.13
N CYS A 88 -4.08 -8.03 2.21
CA CYS A 88 -2.69 -8.16 2.67
C CYS A 88 -2.33 -9.59 3.10
N ASP A 89 -3.28 -10.31 3.71
CA ASP A 89 -3.09 -11.67 4.22
C ASP A 89 -3.24 -12.77 3.15
N GLU A 90 -3.69 -12.42 1.94
CA GLU A 90 -3.80 -13.36 0.83
C GLU A 90 -2.45 -14.00 0.51
N LYS A 91 -2.47 -15.32 0.29
CA LYS A 91 -1.26 -16.08 -0.05
C LYS A 91 -0.88 -15.86 -1.49
N VAL A 92 0.31 -15.34 -1.71
CA VAL A 92 0.92 -15.14 -3.03
C VAL A 92 2.17 -16.01 -3.18
N PRO A 93 2.56 -16.39 -4.41
CA PRO A 93 3.80 -17.10 -4.65
C PRO A 93 5.03 -16.31 -4.16
N SER A 94 5.97 -17.00 -3.53
CA SER A 94 7.27 -16.43 -3.12
C SER A 94 8.36 -16.81 -4.12
N SER A 95 9.37 -15.95 -4.31
CA SER A 95 10.48 -16.20 -5.25
C SER A 95 11.40 -17.34 -4.80
N GLY A 96 11.45 -17.63 -3.50
CA GLY A 96 12.17 -18.78 -2.93
C GLY A 96 11.38 -20.10 -2.97
N GLY A 97 10.20 -20.12 -3.60
CA GLY A 97 9.27 -21.25 -3.58
C GLY A 97 8.25 -21.18 -2.43
N GLY A 98 7.08 -21.80 -2.65
CA GLY A 98 5.98 -21.78 -1.68
C GLY A 98 5.10 -20.52 -1.77
N THR A 99 4.43 -20.20 -0.67
CA THR A 99 3.52 -19.05 -0.57
C THR A 99 3.81 -18.22 0.67
N GLU A 100 3.65 -16.91 0.55
CA GLU A 100 3.75 -15.94 1.63
C GLU A 100 2.55 -14.98 1.60
N PRO A 101 2.21 -14.28 2.70
CA PRO A 101 1.25 -13.18 2.65
C PRO A 101 1.66 -12.11 1.62
N ARG A 102 0.66 -11.48 1.00
CA ARG A 102 0.85 -10.44 -0.01
C ARG A 102 1.67 -9.26 0.51
N PHE A 103 1.30 -8.74 1.68
CA PHE A 103 1.96 -7.61 2.34
C PHE A 103 2.16 -7.86 3.82
N THR A 104 3.39 -7.66 4.29
CA THR A 104 3.73 -7.65 5.71
C THR A 104 4.48 -6.37 6.06
N CYS A 105 4.41 -5.94 7.32
CA CYS A 105 5.15 -4.80 7.84
C CYS A 105 5.81 -5.14 9.17
N ASN A 106 7.13 -5.19 9.14
CA ASN A 106 7.99 -5.33 10.31
C ASN A 106 8.86 -4.08 10.41
N CYS A 107 8.41 -3.10 11.19
CA CYS A 107 9.11 -1.82 11.34
C CYS A 107 9.44 -1.54 12.80
N TYR A 108 10.59 -0.89 13.01
CA TYR A 108 11.00 -0.34 14.30
C TYR A 108 11.15 1.17 14.17
N ILE A 109 10.20 1.92 14.76
CA ILE A 109 10.13 3.38 14.66
C ILE A 109 10.72 3.98 15.92
N THR A 110 11.89 4.61 15.80
CA THR A 110 12.62 5.25 16.91
C THR A 110 12.76 6.75 16.76
N THR A 111 12.79 7.23 15.52
CA THR A 111 12.99 8.64 15.20
C THR A 111 11.66 9.38 15.16
N ARG A 112 11.65 10.61 15.66
CA ARG A 112 10.49 11.50 15.53
C ARG A 112 10.28 11.87 14.06
N SER A 113 9.09 11.65 13.54
CA SER A 113 8.67 12.04 12.20
C SER A 113 7.31 12.74 12.25
N HIS A 114 6.95 13.45 11.18
CA HIS A 114 5.61 14.02 11.05
C HIS A 114 4.58 12.90 10.93
N ALA A 115 3.53 12.95 11.75
CA ALA A 115 2.52 11.90 11.84
C ALA A 115 1.91 11.55 10.47
N PHE A 116 1.53 12.55 9.68
CA PHE A 116 0.96 12.32 8.34
C PHE A 116 1.94 11.62 7.39
N ALA A 117 3.22 12.02 7.39
CA ALA A 117 4.23 11.39 6.53
C ALA A 117 4.45 9.92 6.92
N LEU A 118 4.48 9.61 8.22
CA LEU A 118 4.61 8.24 8.71
C LEU A 118 3.39 7.38 8.38
N LEU A 119 2.19 7.96 8.48
CA LEU A 119 0.94 7.29 8.08
C LEU A 119 0.95 6.97 6.58
N GLN A 120 1.41 7.90 5.73
CA GLN A 120 1.55 7.63 4.29
C GLN A 120 2.62 6.58 3.99
N GLN A 121 3.74 6.57 4.72
CA GLN A 121 4.76 5.53 4.59
C GLN A 121 4.20 4.15 4.96
N LEU A 122 3.40 4.05 6.02
CA LEU A 122 2.72 2.79 6.36
C LEU A 122 1.65 2.40 5.33
N ALA A 123 0.87 3.36 4.83
CA ALA A 123 -0.12 3.12 3.79
C ALA A 123 0.52 2.59 2.48
N SER A 124 1.70 3.10 2.13
CA SER A 124 2.44 2.62 0.96
C SER A 124 2.82 1.14 1.02
N VAL A 125 2.89 0.52 2.22
CA VAL A 125 3.21 -0.91 2.36
C VAL A 125 2.15 -1.79 1.71
N PHE A 126 0.88 -1.43 1.86
CA PHE A 126 -0.24 -2.10 1.20
C PHE A 126 -0.66 -1.39 -0.12
N ARG A 127 0.24 -0.58 -0.69
CA ARG A 127 0.01 0.22 -1.91
C ARG A 127 -1.25 1.08 -1.81
N GLY A 128 -1.45 1.67 -0.64
CA GLY A 128 -2.57 2.53 -0.38
C GLY A 128 -2.18 3.97 -0.11
N ILE A 129 -3.23 4.79 -0.05
CA ILE A 129 -3.19 6.17 0.37
C ILE A 129 -4.12 6.36 1.56
N ALA A 130 -3.72 7.20 2.50
CA ALA A 130 -4.59 7.73 3.52
C ALA A 130 -4.85 9.21 3.26
N TYR A 131 -6.10 9.63 3.37
CA TYR A 131 -6.47 11.03 3.23
C TYR A 131 -7.60 11.41 4.18
N TRP A 132 -7.71 12.71 4.47
CA TRP A 132 -8.75 13.25 5.33
C TRP A 132 -9.92 13.73 4.48
N SER A 133 -11.12 13.22 4.73
CA SER A 133 -12.35 13.66 4.07
C SER A 133 -13.55 13.47 4.98
N ALA A 134 -14.53 14.37 4.89
CA ALA A 134 -15.80 14.31 5.62
C ALA A 134 -15.67 14.03 7.14
N GLY A 135 -14.59 14.51 7.79
CA GLY A 135 -14.37 14.33 9.24
C GLY A 135 -13.76 12.99 9.64
N SER A 136 -13.33 12.18 8.66
CA SER A 136 -12.73 10.86 8.87
C SER A 136 -11.46 10.68 8.05
N VAL A 137 -10.60 9.77 8.52
CA VAL A 137 -9.49 9.23 7.74
C VAL A 137 -10.02 8.11 6.87
N LEU A 138 -9.95 8.30 5.56
CA LEU A 138 -10.27 7.29 4.57
C LEU A 138 -8.98 6.69 4.02
N THR A 139 -9.02 5.39 3.76
CA THR A 139 -7.92 4.66 3.14
C THR A 139 -8.41 3.98 1.88
N SER A 140 -7.67 4.18 0.79
CA SER A 140 -7.83 3.38 -0.43
C SER A 140 -6.55 2.58 -0.66
N ALA A 141 -6.67 1.37 -1.19
CA ALA A 141 -5.56 0.53 -1.58
C ALA A 141 -5.71 0.13 -3.04
N ASP A 142 -4.58 -0.03 -3.73
CA ASP A 142 -4.53 -0.62 -5.07
C ASP A 142 -4.86 -2.12 -4.97
N MET A 143 -6.15 -2.42 -5.08
CA MET A 143 -6.74 -3.76 -5.06
C MET A 143 -7.83 -3.89 -6.11
N PRO A 144 -8.07 -5.08 -6.69
CA PRO A 144 -9.13 -5.27 -7.67
C PRO A 144 -10.49 -4.85 -7.11
N CYS A 145 -11.16 -3.91 -7.78
CA CYS A 145 -12.49 -3.45 -7.43
C CYS A 145 -13.27 -3.07 -8.69
N ASP A 146 -14.60 -3.07 -8.57
CA ASP A 146 -15.46 -2.58 -9.62
C ASP A 146 -15.39 -1.04 -9.70
N PRO A 147 -15.54 -0.45 -10.89
CA PRO A 147 -15.56 1.00 -11.05
C PRO A 147 -16.66 1.64 -10.20
N ALA A 148 -16.31 2.69 -9.48
CA ALA A 148 -17.25 3.42 -8.63
C ALA A 148 -18.24 4.26 -9.46
N TYR A 149 -17.79 4.79 -10.61
CA TYR A 149 -18.61 5.62 -11.47
C TYR A 149 -18.11 5.64 -12.91
N ILE A 150 -19.03 5.90 -13.85
CA ILE A 150 -18.75 6.05 -15.28
C ILE A 150 -18.96 7.51 -15.68
N TYR A 151 -17.88 8.17 -16.10
CA TYR A 151 -17.95 9.52 -16.65
C TYR A 151 -18.10 9.48 -18.17
N ASN A 152 -19.12 10.18 -18.67
CA ASN A 152 -19.37 10.38 -20.10
C ASN A 152 -19.49 11.89 -20.40
N PRO A 153 -19.47 12.33 -21.67
CA PRO A 153 -19.54 13.75 -22.03
C PRO A 153 -20.77 14.51 -21.47
N SER A 154 -21.83 13.83 -21.05
CA SER A 154 -23.01 14.48 -20.45
C SER A 154 -22.79 14.90 -18.99
N ASN A 155 -21.86 14.27 -18.28
CA ASN A 155 -21.55 14.57 -16.87
C ASN A 155 -20.28 15.43 -16.72
N VAL A 156 -19.53 15.58 -17.81
CA VAL A 156 -18.30 16.39 -17.87
C VAL A 156 -18.61 17.80 -18.32
N VAL A 157 -17.99 18.78 -17.67
CA VAL A 157 -18.09 20.20 -18.02
C VAL A 157 -17.60 20.39 -19.46
N GLU A 158 -18.44 20.99 -20.29
CA GLU A 158 -18.21 21.15 -21.75
C GLU A 158 -18.05 19.82 -22.52
N GLY A 159 -18.21 18.67 -21.86
CA GLY A 159 -18.01 17.34 -22.46
C GLY A 159 -16.57 17.06 -22.90
N VAL A 160 -15.58 17.81 -22.42
CA VAL A 160 -14.19 17.73 -22.89
C VAL A 160 -13.31 16.93 -21.93
N PHE A 161 -12.74 15.84 -22.45
CA PHE A 161 -11.64 15.12 -21.81
C PHE A 161 -10.30 15.58 -22.39
N LYS A 162 -9.33 15.92 -21.53
CA LYS A 162 -7.96 16.25 -21.95
C LYS A 162 -7.04 15.08 -21.64
N TYR A 163 -6.44 14.51 -22.67
CA TYR A 163 -5.48 13.42 -22.53
C TYR A 163 -4.06 13.94 -22.64
N THR A 164 -3.17 13.46 -21.76
CA THR A 164 -1.74 13.74 -21.80
C THR A 164 -0.99 12.42 -21.68
N GLY A 165 -0.21 12.08 -22.70
CA GLY A 165 0.63 10.89 -22.69
C GLY A 165 1.97 11.16 -22.02
N SER A 166 2.54 10.13 -21.39
CA SER A 166 3.91 10.14 -20.89
C SER A 166 4.92 9.86 -22.02
N ALA A 167 6.11 10.45 -21.92
CA ALA A 167 7.15 10.24 -22.91
C ALA A 167 7.69 8.80 -22.82
N LEU A 168 7.99 8.18 -23.97
CA LEU A 168 8.56 6.83 -23.99
C LEU A 168 9.88 6.73 -23.20
N LYS A 169 10.70 7.79 -23.26
CA LYS A 169 12.00 7.87 -22.57
C LYS A 169 11.89 8.08 -21.06
N SER A 170 10.74 8.50 -20.53
CA SER A 170 10.56 8.65 -19.08
C SER A 170 10.15 7.35 -18.38
N ARG A 171 9.98 6.25 -19.13
CA ARG A 171 9.59 4.94 -18.60
C ARG A 171 10.76 4.30 -17.87
N TYR A 172 10.52 3.81 -16.66
CA TYR A 172 11.53 3.07 -15.91
C TYR A 172 11.67 1.66 -16.48
N THR A 173 12.91 1.19 -16.59
CA THR A 173 13.25 -0.15 -17.09
C THR A 173 14.01 -0.98 -16.06
N ALA A 174 14.47 -0.34 -14.98
CA ALA A 174 15.01 -0.99 -13.80
C ALA A 174 14.53 -0.29 -12.53
N VAL A 175 14.32 -1.05 -11.45
CA VAL A 175 13.92 -0.53 -10.14
C VAL A 175 14.82 -1.13 -9.06
N MET A 176 15.44 -0.26 -8.27
CA MET A 176 16.24 -0.63 -7.11
C MET A 176 15.38 -0.48 -5.85
N VAL A 177 15.05 -1.61 -5.23
CA VAL A 177 14.19 -1.69 -4.05
C VAL A 177 15.02 -1.89 -2.79
N THR A 178 15.05 -0.89 -1.92
CA THR A 178 15.68 -1.03 -0.60
C THR A 178 14.73 -1.74 0.37
N TRP A 179 15.18 -2.81 1.02
CA TRP A 179 14.44 -3.61 2.01
C TRP A 179 15.37 -4.07 3.15
N CYS A 180 14.84 -4.65 4.22
CA CYS A 180 15.63 -5.14 5.36
C CYS A 180 15.81 -6.66 5.29
N ASP A 181 17.03 -7.17 5.14
CA ASP A 181 17.29 -8.61 4.97
C ASP A 181 17.48 -9.35 6.31
N PRO A 182 16.56 -10.23 6.73
CA PRO A 182 16.70 -11.02 7.95
C PRO A 182 17.92 -11.97 7.93
N ASN A 183 18.33 -12.45 6.75
CA ASN A 183 19.47 -13.36 6.61
C ASN A 183 20.81 -12.63 6.82
N ASN A 184 20.82 -11.32 6.60
CA ASN A 184 21.98 -10.44 6.83
C ASN A 184 21.79 -9.57 8.08
N GLY A 185 21.20 -10.14 9.15
CA GLY A 185 21.07 -9.47 10.44
C GLY A 185 20.19 -8.21 10.40
N PHE A 186 19.16 -8.19 9.54
CA PHE A 186 18.24 -7.07 9.32
C PHE A 186 18.91 -5.78 8.79
N GLN A 187 20.06 -5.91 8.12
CA GLN A 187 20.67 -4.79 7.42
C GLN A 187 19.88 -4.42 6.16
N ARG A 188 20.00 -3.16 5.73
CA ARG A 188 19.40 -2.69 4.48
C ARG A 188 20.10 -3.35 3.29
N ALA A 189 19.34 -4.05 2.47
CA ALA A 189 19.76 -4.64 1.21
C ALA A 189 18.99 -3.99 0.06
N VAL A 190 19.56 -4.06 -1.14
CA VAL A 190 18.93 -3.56 -2.37
C VAL A 190 18.65 -4.74 -3.27
N GLU A 191 17.38 -4.92 -3.65
CA GLU A 191 16.96 -5.85 -4.67
C GLU A 191 16.76 -5.09 -5.98
N SER A 192 17.45 -5.49 -7.04
CA SER A 192 17.23 -4.93 -8.38
C SER A 192 16.19 -5.77 -9.12
N VAL A 193 15.21 -5.11 -9.73
CA VAL A 193 14.22 -5.71 -10.62
C VAL A 193 14.34 -5.02 -11.98
N GLU A 194 14.52 -5.79 -13.04
CA GLU A 194 14.78 -5.27 -14.39
C GLU A 194 13.76 -5.81 -15.38
N ASP A 195 13.32 -4.95 -16.30
CA ASP A 195 12.52 -5.31 -17.47
C ASP A 195 13.44 -5.39 -18.70
N LEU A 196 13.89 -6.60 -19.04
CA LEU A 196 14.83 -6.81 -20.15
C LEU A 196 14.27 -6.35 -21.50
N ASP A 197 12.97 -6.52 -21.73
CA ASP A 197 12.30 -6.10 -22.96
C ASP A 197 12.24 -4.57 -23.03
N GLY A 198 11.90 -3.94 -21.90
CA GLY A 198 11.94 -2.49 -21.74
C GLY A 198 13.33 -1.91 -21.96
N ILE A 199 14.38 -2.55 -21.42
CA ILE A 199 15.78 -2.13 -21.59
C ILE A 199 16.19 -2.18 -23.06
N ALA A 200 15.81 -3.25 -23.79
CA ALA A 200 16.13 -3.40 -25.20
C ALA A 200 15.50 -2.30 -26.08
N LEU A 201 14.30 -1.82 -25.70
CA LEU A 201 13.54 -0.83 -26.47
C LEU A 201 13.85 0.63 -26.08
N TYR A 202 13.97 0.91 -24.78
CA TYR A 202 14.03 2.28 -24.24
C TYR A 202 15.38 2.63 -23.62
N GLY A 203 16.28 1.65 -23.47
CA GLY A 203 17.53 1.79 -22.75
C GLY A 203 17.36 1.64 -21.23
N TYR A 204 18.46 1.80 -20.51
CA TYR A 204 18.50 1.62 -19.06
C TYR A 204 18.06 2.91 -18.35
N ASN A 205 16.95 2.83 -17.61
CA ASN A 205 16.41 3.94 -16.82
C ASN A 205 15.96 3.41 -15.44
N THR A 206 16.57 3.94 -14.39
CA THR A 206 16.45 3.42 -13.03
C THR A 206 15.52 4.28 -12.17
N ALA A 207 14.64 3.64 -11.41
CA ALA A 207 13.96 4.25 -10.27
C ALA A 207 14.40 3.60 -8.94
N GLU A 208 14.41 4.39 -7.88
CA GLU A 208 14.70 3.91 -6.53
C GLU A 208 13.44 3.96 -5.68
N ILE A 209 13.13 2.86 -4.98
CA ILE A 209 12.07 2.83 -3.98
C ILE A 209 12.56 2.20 -2.69
N THR A 210 12.02 2.68 -1.57
CA THR A 210 12.25 2.07 -0.26
C THR A 210 10.99 1.32 0.17
N ALA A 211 11.08 0.00 0.27
CA ALA A 211 9.99 -0.83 0.77
C ALA A 211 9.96 -0.75 2.31
N PHE A 212 9.18 0.22 2.82
CA PHE A 212 9.05 0.46 4.25
C PHE A 212 8.55 -0.79 4.99
N GLY A 213 9.21 -1.17 6.10
CA GLY A 213 8.82 -2.33 6.91
C GLY A 213 8.94 -3.69 6.20
N CYS A 214 9.54 -3.76 5.01
CA CYS A 214 9.65 -4.99 4.25
C CYS A 214 10.83 -5.83 4.73
N THR A 215 10.55 -7.09 5.08
CA THR A 215 11.56 -8.10 5.49
C THR A 215 11.57 -9.34 4.60
N SER A 216 10.74 -9.38 3.55
CA SER A 216 10.74 -10.45 2.55
C SER A 216 11.33 -9.95 1.24
N ARG A 217 12.31 -10.67 0.72
CA ARG A 217 12.88 -10.42 -0.62
C ARG A 217 11.80 -10.46 -1.70
N SER A 218 10.88 -11.42 -1.61
CA SER A 218 9.77 -11.58 -2.55
C SER A 218 8.81 -10.40 -2.54
N GLN A 219 8.51 -9.85 -1.35
CA GLN A 219 7.71 -8.62 -1.23
C GLN A 219 8.43 -7.41 -1.85
N ALA A 220 9.75 -7.30 -1.66
CA ALA A 220 10.55 -6.27 -2.31
C ALA A 220 10.54 -6.40 -3.84
N GLN A 221 10.72 -7.61 -4.38
CA GLN A 221 10.62 -7.87 -5.83
C GLN A 221 9.24 -7.50 -6.38
N ARG A 222 8.15 -7.87 -5.68
CA ARG A 222 6.79 -7.46 -6.08
C ARG A 222 6.60 -5.96 -6.08
N ALA A 223 7.24 -5.21 -5.17
CA ALA A 223 7.19 -3.76 -5.17
C ALA A 223 7.92 -3.17 -6.41
N GLY A 224 9.08 -3.73 -6.76
CA GLY A 224 9.81 -3.35 -7.98
C GLY A 224 9.04 -3.64 -9.26
N HIS A 225 8.50 -4.86 -9.39
CA HIS A 225 7.65 -5.23 -10.53
C HIS A 225 6.40 -4.36 -10.62
N TRP A 226 5.75 -4.05 -9.50
CA TRP A 226 4.61 -3.15 -9.51
C TRP A 226 4.97 -1.77 -10.08
N LEU A 227 6.07 -1.17 -9.65
CA LEU A 227 6.48 0.14 -10.18
C LEU A 227 6.83 0.09 -11.67
N LEU A 228 7.51 -0.97 -12.13
CA LEU A 228 7.80 -1.17 -13.55
C LEU A 228 6.51 -1.30 -14.37
N GLU A 229 5.57 -2.14 -13.92
CA GLU A 229 4.29 -2.36 -14.60
C GLU A 229 3.44 -1.09 -14.60
N THR A 230 3.36 -0.38 -13.48
CA THR A 230 2.72 0.95 -13.39
C THR A 230 3.34 1.90 -14.40
N SER A 231 4.67 2.04 -14.44
CA SER A 231 5.35 2.92 -15.40
C SER A 231 5.13 2.51 -16.86
N ARG A 232 4.89 1.22 -17.14
CA ARG A 232 4.72 0.68 -18.48
C ARG A 232 3.28 0.81 -18.99
N LEU A 233 2.31 0.58 -18.10
CA LEU A 233 0.88 0.53 -18.42
C LEU A 233 0.18 1.88 -18.23
N GLU A 234 0.57 2.68 -17.24
CA GLU A 234 0.00 4.01 -17.00
C GLU A 234 0.62 5.06 -17.91
N THR A 235 0.33 4.96 -19.21
CA THR A 235 0.89 5.86 -20.22
C THR A 235 0.11 7.15 -20.39
N ASP A 236 -1.18 7.14 -20.04
CA ASP A 236 -2.10 8.23 -20.35
C ASP A 236 -2.71 8.78 -19.07
N THR A 237 -2.59 10.10 -18.89
CA THR A 237 -3.34 10.85 -17.89
C THR A 237 -4.53 11.53 -18.54
N VAL A 238 -5.68 11.48 -17.88
CA VAL A 238 -6.90 12.17 -18.32
C VAL A 238 -7.28 13.24 -17.30
N THR A 239 -7.52 14.46 -17.78
CA THR A 239 -7.96 15.60 -16.97
C THR A 239 -9.29 16.11 -17.51
N PHE A 240 -10.28 16.24 -16.64
CA PHE A 240 -11.60 16.72 -17.01
C PHE A 240 -12.25 17.42 -15.80
N GLY A 241 -13.19 18.32 -16.08
CA GLY A 241 -13.99 19.00 -15.06
C GLY A 241 -15.37 18.34 -14.94
N VAL A 242 -15.91 18.27 -13.73
CA VAL A 242 -17.25 17.75 -13.47
C VAL A 242 -17.99 18.68 -12.52
N GLY A 243 -19.32 18.65 -12.59
CA GLY A 243 -20.17 19.34 -11.61
C GLY A 243 -20.22 18.57 -10.28
N LEU A 244 -21.38 18.59 -9.62
CA LEU A 244 -21.58 17.88 -8.35
C LEU A 244 -21.36 16.36 -8.46
N ASP A 245 -21.54 15.78 -9.65
CA ASP A 245 -21.25 14.37 -9.95
C ASP A 245 -19.76 13.99 -9.69
N GLY A 246 -18.88 14.97 -9.54
CA GLY A 246 -17.49 14.74 -9.10
C GLY A 246 -17.34 14.29 -7.66
N ALA A 247 -18.36 14.46 -6.81
CA ALA A 247 -18.33 13.99 -5.43
C ALA A 247 -18.63 12.49 -5.30
N LEU A 248 -19.06 11.83 -6.38
CA LEU A 248 -19.44 10.40 -6.37
C LEU A 248 -18.22 9.47 -6.32
N ALA A 249 -17.15 9.81 -7.04
CA ALA A 249 -15.89 9.08 -7.00
C ALA A 249 -14.94 9.73 -6.00
N LEU A 250 -14.50 8.95 -5.02
CA LEU A 250 -13.54 9.41 -4.01
C LEU A 250 -12.10 9.17 -4.46
N PRO A 251 -11.12 9.92 -3.91
CA PRO A 251 -9.71 9.71 -4.21
C PRO A 251 -9.29 8.24 -4.00
N GLY A 252 -8.63 7.69 -5.02
CA GLY A 252 -8.16 6.31 -5.04
C GLY A 252 -9.19 5.25 -5.43
N GLN A 253 -10.40 5.63 -5.87
CA GLN A 253 -11.35 4.70 -6.49
C GLN A 253 -11.13 4.61 -8.00
N VAL A 254 -11.42 3.43 -8.56
CA VAL A 254 -11.39 3.21 -10.00
C VAL A 254 -12.62 3.85 -10.64
N ILE A 255 -12.42 4.56 -11.75
CA ILE A 255 -13.48 5.17 -12.55
C ILE A 255 -13.40 4.67 -13.99
N GLU A 256 -14.53 4.65 -14.67
CA GLU A 256 -14.59 4.41 -16.11
C GLU A 256 -14.85 5.70 -16.87
N ILE A 257 -14.26 5.81 -18.06
CA ILE A 257 -14.47 6.94 -18.96
C ILE A 257 -15.04 6.42 -20.26
N ALA A 258 -16.29 6.80 -20.52
CA ALA A 258 -17.00 6.51 -21.75
C ALA A 258 -16.92 7.72 -22.68
N ASP A 259 -15.74 7.98 -23.25
CA ASP A 259 -15.52 9.03 -24.24
C ASP A 259 -15.75 8.50 -25.68
N PRO A 260 -16.78 8.98 -26.41
CA PRO A 260 -17.04 8.59 -27.78
C PRO A 260 -15.89 8.88 -28.75
N LEU A 261 -15.05 9.90 -28.48
CA LEU A 261 -13.91 10.24 -29.34
C LEU A 261 -12.82 9.16 -29.28
N ARG A 262 -12.69 8.48 -28.14
CA ARG A 262 -11.70 7.42 -27.92
C ARG A 262 -12.26 6.04 -28.24
N SER A 263 -13.52 5.77 -27.91
CA SER A 263 -14.17 4.47 -28.13
C SER A 263 -14.77 4.31 -29.53
N GLN A 264 -14.87 5.41 -30.30
CA GLN A 264 -15.57 5.50 -31.59
C GLN A 264 -17.03 5.00 -31.54
N ARG A 265 -17.62 4.93 -30.35
CA ARG A 265 -18.99 4.49 -30.10
C ARG A 265 -19.61 5.34 -29.00
N SER A 266 -20.86 5.75 -29.19
CA SER A 266 -21.60 6.43 -28.12
C SER A 266 -22.01 5.41 -27.07
N ILE A 267 -21.29 5.39 -25.94
CA ILE A 267 -21.53 4.48 -24.81
C ILE A 267 -22.06 5.34 -23.66
N GLY A 268 -23.35 5.68 -23.72
CA GLY A 268 -24.04 6.42 -22.67
C GLY A 268 -24.31 7.89 -22.97
N GLY A 269 -25.07 8.51 -22.07
CA GLY A 269 -25.54 9.89 -22.16
C GLY A 269 -26.97 10.05 -21.64
N ARG A 270 -27.39 11.28 -21.37
CA ARG A 270 -28.80 11.56 -21.03
C ARG A 270 -29.63 11.60 -22.32
N ILE A 271 -30.71 10.81 -22.36
CA ILE A 271 -31.76 11.00 -23.37
C ILE A 271 -32.40 12.36 -23.05
N LYS A 272 -32.38 13.27 -24.04
CA LYS A 272 -33.10 14.54 -23.95
C LYS A 272 -34.50 14.38 -24.51
#